data_AF-A0A564QB70-F1
#
_entry.id   AF-A0A564QB70-F1
#
_cell.length_a   1.000
_cell.length_b   1.000
_cell.length_c   1.000
_cell.angle_alpha   90.00
_cell.angle_beta   90.00
_cell.angle_gamma   90.00
#
_symmetry.space_group_name_H-M   'P 1'
#
loop_
_entity.id
_entity.type
_entity.pdbx_description
1 polymer ?
#
loop_
_entity_poly.entity_id
_entity_poly.type
_entity_poly.pdbx_seq_one_letter_code
_entity_poly.pdbx_strand_id
1 'polypeptide(L)'
;MGSFDDPFGLNKIGRKTQKPKSKSNTISKTEWETIKSVHGKKCVLCGKSEKAVGKLEKAHIKAASKGGSQVLPMCPTCHTKFDTGKLTDAKLKKLGLTRTNYNRIRPKSGKVKTKSTSSKTQSPFDIPSFSPPKFDLPSFDSPFDSAPKKKGRKKKKDDEPWRLL
;
A
#
# COMPACT_ATOMS: atom_id res chain seq x y z
N MET A 1 -17.76 -6.25 72.74
CA MET A 1 -16.66 -7.24 72.69
C MET A 1 -17.11 -8.35 71.74
N GLY A 2 -16.47 -8.47 70.58
CA GLY A 2 -16.77 -9.50 69.58
C GLY A 2 -15.69 -9.49 68.49
N SER A 3 -14.71 -10.39 68.64
CA SER A 3 -13.59 -10.68 67.72
C SER A 3 -14.10 -11.11 66.34
N PHE A 4 -13.63 -10.57 65.20
CA PHE A 4 -12.29 -10.65 64.58
C PHE A 4 -11.83 -12.09 64.33
N ASP A 5 -12.14 -12.63 63.14
CA ASP A 5 -11.30 -13.59 62.41
C ASP A 5 -11.75 -13.65 60.94
N ASP A 6 -10.98 -12.98 60.07
CA ASP A 6 -11.08 -12.96 58.61
C ASP A 6 -10.23 -14.11 58.01
N PRO A 7 -10.81 -15.15 57.37
CA PRO A 7 -10.04 -16.24 56.78
C PRO A 7 -9.88 -16.07 55.26
N PHE A 8 -9.33 -14.94 54.79
CA PHE A 8 -8.95 -14.79 53.37
C PHE A 8 -7.45 -15.00 53.17
N GLY A 9 -7.06 -16.27 53.20
CA GLY A 9 -5.75 -16.74 52.76
C GLY A 9 -5.53 -16.49 51.26
N LEU A 10 -4.92 -15.35 50.92
CA LEU A 10 -4.49 -14.99 49.57
C LEU A 10 -3.31 -15.87 49.12
N ASN A 11 -3.63 -16.99 48.50
CA ASN A 11 -2.69 -17.89 47.86
C ASN A 11 -2.18 -17.26 46.55
N LYS A 12 -1.00 -16.62 46.58
CA LYS A 12 -0.37 -15.96 45.42
C LYS A 12 0.26 -16.99 44.48
N ILE A 13 -0.58 -17.66 43.69
CA ILE A 13 -0.11 -18.52 42.59
C ILE A 13 0.34 -17.61 41.44
N GLY A 14 1.66 -17.51 41.24
CA GLY A 14 2.29 -16.77 40.13
C GLY A 14 1.91 -17.35 38.77
N ARG A 15 0.84 -16.85 38.16
CA ARG A 15 0.45 -17.18 36.79
C ARG A 15 1.44 -16.54 35.83
N LYS A 16 2.33 -17.36 35.25
CA LYS A 16 3.12 -16.98 34.06
C LYS A 16 2.14 -16.57 32.96
N THR A 17 2.05 -15.27 32.69
CA THR A 17 1.19 -14.71 31.63
C THR A 17 1.68 -15.22 30.28
N GLN A 18 1.11 -16.32 29.80
CA GLN A 18 1.35 -16.79 28.44
C GLN A 18 0.84 -15.69 27.50
N LYS A 19 1.77 -15.00 26.81
CA LYS A 19 1.40 -14.03 25.78
C LYS A 19 0.52 -14.75 24.74
N PRO A 20 -0.73 -14.34 24.52
CA PRO A 20 -1.59 -15.01 23.56
C PRO A 20 -0.94 -14.91 22.18
N LYS A 21 -0.66 -16.07 21.57
CA LYS A 21 -0.27 -16.12 20.15
C LYS A 21 -1.36 -15.40 19.37
N SER A 22 -0.98 -14.34 18.65
CA SER A 22 -1.94 -13.55 17.88
C SER A 22 -2.62 -14.48 16.88
N LYS A 23 -3.93 -14.66 17.03
CA LYS A 23 -4.74 -15.39 16.05
C LYS A 23 -4.55 -14.68 14.72
N SER A 24 -4.00 -15.36 13.72
CA SER A 24 -3.88 -14.78 12.39
C SER A 24 -5.29 -14.59 11.85
N ASN A 25 -5.59 -13.40 11.32
CA ASN A 25 -6.87 -13.09 10.66
C ASN A 25 -6.92 -13.77 9.28
N THR A 26 -6.84 -15.09 9.27
CA THR A 26 -6.95 -15.89 8.05
C THR A 26 -8.42 -16.19 7.81
N ILE A 27 -8.99 -15.57 6.78
CA ILE A 27 -10.37 -15.84 6.37
C ILE A 27 -10.49 -17.29 5.89
N SER A 28 -11.40 -18.03 6.51
CA SER A 28 -11.71 -19.41 6.17
C SER A 28 -12.27 -19.53 4.74
N LYS A 29 -12.27 -20.75 4.19
CA LYS A 29 -12.75 -20.98 2.81
C LYS A 29 -14.25 -20.68 2.69
N THR A 30 -15.04 -21.06 3.69
CA THR A 30 -16.49 -20.85 3.77
C THR A 30 -16.85 -19.37 3.88
N GLU A 31 -16.15 -18.62 4.74
CA GLU A 31 -16.32 -17.16 4.83
C GLU A 31 -16.03 -16.49 3.50
N TRP A 32 -14.97 -16.94 2.79
CA TRP A 32 -14.62 -16.37 1.50
C TRP A 32 -15.71 -16.59 0.44
N GLU A 33 -16.29 -17.79 0.38
CA GLU A 33 -17.39 -18.09 -0.54
C GLU A 33 -18.65 -17.29 -0.21
N THR A 34 -18.91 -17.05 1.08
CA THR A 34 -20.01 -16.20 1.54
C THR A 34 -19.79 -14.75 1.07
N ILE A 35 -18.58 -14.20 1.27
CA ILE A 35 -18.22 -12.85 0.81
C ILE A 35 -18.37 -12.73 -0.71
N LYS A 36 -17.91 -13.73 -1.48
CA LYS A 36 -18.11 -13.72 -2.94
C LYS A 36 -19.60 -13.72 -3.29
N SER A 37 -20.41 -14.51 -2.59
CA SER A 37 -21.83 -14.66 -2.87
C SER A 37 -22.61 -13.37 -2.58
N VAL A 38 -22.29 -12.68 -1.48
CA VAL A 38 -22.86 -11.36 -1.13
C VAL A 38 -22.57 -10.32 -2.22
N HIS A 39 -21.37 -10.34 -2.81
CA HIS A 39 -21.00 -9.46 -3.91
C HIS A 39 -21.38 -9.99 -5.31
N GLY A 40 -22.17 -11.07 -5.39
CA GLY A 40 -22.64 -11.65 -6.65
C GLY A 40 -21.54 -12.24 -7.53
N LYS A 41 -20.45 -12.74 -6.93
CA LYS A 41 -19.25 -13.29 -7.59
C LYS A 41 -18.63 -12.32 -8.61
N LYS A 42 -18.71 -11.02 -8.32
CA LYS A 42 -18.21 -9.93 -9.15
C LYS A 42 -17.14 -9.13 -8.42
N CYS A 43 -16.28 -8.48 -9.19
CA CYS A 43 -15.31 -7.53 -8.68
C CYS A 43 -16.02 -6.26 -8.22
N VAL A 44 -15.78 -5.84 -6.97
CA VAL A 44 -16.42 -4.65 -6.37
C VAL A 44 -16.12 -3.36 -7.15
N LEU A 45 -14.97 -3.29 -7.82
CA LEU A 45 -14.53 -2.06 -8.51
C LEU A 45 -15.01 -1.96 -9.96
N CYS A 46 -14.91 -3.04 -10.73
CA CYS A 46 -15.23 -3.03 -12.17
C CYS A 46 -16.52 -3.77 -12.52
N GLY A 47 -17.14 -4.47 -11.57
CA GLY A 47 -18.39 -5.22 -11.79
C GLY A 47 -18.24 -6.50 -12.61
N LYS A 48 -17.03 -6.81 -13.11
CA LYS A 48 -16.78 -8.03 -13.90
C LYS A 48 -16.92 -9.27 -13.02
N SER A 49 -17.60 -10.29 -13.53
CA SER A 49 -17.80 -11.58 -12.86
C SER A 49 -16.55 -12.46 -12.91
N GLU A 50 -16.50 -13.46 -12.03
CA GLU A 50 -15.46 -14.51 -12.02
C GLU A 50 -15.31 -15.16 -13.40
N LYS A 51 -16.41 -15.45 -14.09
CA LYS A 51 -16.41 -16.03 -15.44
C LYS A 51 -15.64 -15.21 -16.48
N ALA A 52 -15.63 -13.87 -16.36
CA ALA A 52 -15.02 -12.99 -17.33
C ALA A 52 -13.54 -12.72 -17.06
N VAL A 53 -13.10 -12.89 -15.81
CA VAL A 53 -11.71 -12.60 -15.38
C VAL A 53 -10.95 -13.87 -14.95
N GLY A 54 -11.63 -15.00 -14.88
CA GLY A 54 -11.09 -16.29 -14.45
C GLY A 54 -11.06 -16.47 -12.94
N LYS A 55 -10.44 -15.53 -12.20
CA LYS A 55 -10.24 -15.65 -10.75
C LYS A 55 -10.50 -14.33 -10.02
N LEU A 56 -11.13 -14.41 -8.85
CA LEU A 56 -11.16 -13.31 -7.88
C LEU A 56 -10.20 -13.56 -6.73
N GLU A 57 -9.45 -12.52 -6.41
CA GLU A 57 -8.44 -12.48 -5.35
C GLU A 57 -8.99 -11.81 -4.09
N LYS A 58 -8.43 -12.23 -2.94
CA LYS A 58 -8.74 -11.70 -1.61
C LYS A 58 -8.01 -10.37 -1.42
N ALA A 59 -8.68 -9.25 -1.68
CA ALA A 59 -8.13 -7.92 -1.49
C ALA A 59 -8.42 -7.41 -0.06
N HIS A 60 -7.39 -7.18 0.75
CA HIS A 60 -7.58 -6.55 2.06
C HIS A 60 -7.66 -5.03 1.91
N ILE A 61 -8.70 -4.40 2.48
CA ILE A 61 -8.84 -2.94 2.42
C ILE A 61 -7.72 -2.24 3.20
N LYS A 62 -7.49 -2.73 4.42
CA LYS A 62 -6.34 -2.38 5.26
C LYS A 62 -5.40 -3.58 5.23
N ALA A 63 -4.10 -3.34 5.05
CA ALA A 63 -3.12 -4.42 5.10
C ALA A 63 -3.28 -5.23 6.41
N ALA A 64 -3.13 -6.56 6.33
CA ALA A 64 -3.24 -7.44 7.50
C ALA A 64 -2.27 -7.03 8.62
N SER A 65 -1.07 -6.55 8.25
CA SER A 65 -0.07 -6.01 9.19
C SER A 65 -0.53 -4.77 9.97
N LYS A 66 -1.57 -4.07 9.49
CA LYS A 66 -2.20 -2.93 10.15
C LYS A 66 -3.52 -3.28 10.84
N GLY A 67 -3.78 -4.57 11.08
CA GLY A 67 -5.01 -5.05 11.71
C GLY A 67 -6.24 -4.98 10.82
N GLY A 68 -6.07 -4.98 9.49
CA GLY A 68 -7.20 -5.05 8.57
C GLY A 68 -7.88 -6.41 8.57
N SER A 69 -9.17 -6.45 8.85
CA SER A 69 -10.02 -7.64 8.76
C SER A 69 -10.94 -7.64 7.53
N GLN A 70 -11.22 -6.48 6.96
CA GLN A 70 -12.14 -6.36 5.82
C GLN A 70 -11.46 -6.79 4.52
N VAL A 71 -12.07 -7.79 3.87
CA VAL A 71 -11.61 -8.34 2.60
C VAL A 71 -12.71 -8.23 1.56
N LEU A 72 -12.32 -7.83 0.36
CA LEU A 72 -13.22 -7.66 -0.77
C LEU A 72 -12.78 -8.54 -1.95
N PRO A 73 -13.75 -9.03 -2.73
CA PRO A 73 -13.48 -9.73 -3.98
C PRO A 73 -13.10 -8.74 -5.08
N MET A 74 -11.86 -8.87 -5.57
CA MET A 74 -11.35 -8.07 -6.68
C MET A 74 -10.77 -8.94 -7.78
N CYS A 75 -10.80 -8.44 -9.01
CA CYS A 75 -10.03 -9.06 -10.10
C CYS A 75 -8.53 -8.69 -9.99
N PRO A 76 -7.61 -9.48 -10.55
CA PRO A 76 -6.16 -9.24 -10.43
C PRO A 76 -5.74 -7.86 -10.94
N THR A 77 -6.40 -7.38 -12.00
CA THR A 77 -6.15 -6.06 -12.58
C THR A 77 -6.61 -4.90 -11.69
N CYS A 78 -7.67 -5.07 -10.90
CA CYS A 78 -8.11 -4.06 -9.95
C CYS A 78 -7.35 -4.16 -8.63
N HIS A 79 -6.98 -5.38 -8.22
CA HIS A 79 -6.16 -5.65 -7.06
C HIS A 79 -4.79 -4.96 -7.18
N THR A 80 -4.08 -5.18 -8.29
CA THR A 80 -2.81 -4.49 -8.61
C THR A 80 -2.96 -2.97 -8.64
N LYS A 81 -4.05 -2.43 -9.19
CA LYS A 81 -4.33 -0.97 -9.15
C LYS A 81 -4.58 -0.46 -7.74
N PHE A 82 -5.21 -1.26 -6.88
CA PHE A 82 -5.41 -0.97 -5.47
C PHE A 82 -4.10 -1.00 -4.69
N ASP A 83 -3.21 -1.95 -4.95
CA ASP A 83 -1.92 -2.02 -4.27
C ASP A 83 -0.93 -0.97 -4.76
N THR A 84 -1.06 -0.54 -6.02
CA THR A 84 -0.19 0.49 -6.62
C THR A 84 -0.64 1.93 -6.38
N GLY A 85 -1.82 2.16 -5.80
CA GLY A 85 -2.30 3.53 -5.57
C GLY A 85 -2.94 4.20 -6.79
N LYS A 86 -3.15 3.46 -7.88
CA LYS A 86 -3.57 3.97 -9.20
C LYS A 86 -5.10 4.02 -9.38
N LEU A 87 -5.86 3.84 -8.30
CA LEU A 87 -7.31 3.99 -8.33
C LEU A 87 -7.74 5.46 -8.42
N THR A 88 -8.81 5.69 -9.18
CA THR A 88 -9.48 6.99 -9.27
C THR A 88 -10.34 7.24 -8.04
N ASP A 89 -10.58 8.50 -7.69
CA ASP A 89 -11.33 8.87 -6.49
C ASP A 89 -12.78 8.37 -6.52
N ALA A 90 -13.42 8.32 -7.71
CA ALA A 90 -14.73 7.72 -7.89
C ALA A 90 -14.78 6.24 -7.48
N LYS A 91 -13.69 5.50 -7.73
CA LYS A 91 -13.57 4.08 -7.34
C LYS A 91 -13.27 3.92 -5.86
N LEU A 92 -12.50 4.83 -5.27
CA LEU A 92 -12.28 4.86 -3.83
C LEU A 92 -13.57 5.18 -3.06
N LYS A 93 -14.41 6.07 -3.59
CA LYS A 93 -15.74 6.38 -3.03
C LYS A 93 -16.65 5.15 -2.99
N LYS A 94 -16.60 4.28 -4.01
CA LYS A 94 -17.33 2.99 -4.01
C LYS A 94 -16.91 2.05 -2.88
N LEU A 95 -15.68 2.19 -2.39
CA LEU A 95 -15.15 1.42 -1.26
C LEU A 95 -15.38 2.13 0.09
N GLY A 96 -16.02 3.30 0.10
CA GLY A 96 -16.16 4.12 1.30
C GLY A 96 -14.82 4.72 1.80
N LEU A 97 -13.83 4.86 0.91
CA LEU A 97 -12.50 5.38 1.27
C LEU A 97 -12.29 6.78 0.70
N THR A 98 -11.79 7.69 1.53
CA THR A 98 -11.22 8.95 1.07
C THR A 98 -9.78 8.74 0.59
N ARG A 99 -9.30 9.61 -0.31
CA ARG A 99 -7.92 9.54 -0.83
C ARG A 99 -6.87 9.60 0.28
N THR A 100 -7.12 10.41 1.30
CA THR A 100 -6.27 10.56 2.48
C THR A 100 -6.24 9.27 3.31
N ASN A 101 -7.39 8.66 3.58
CA ASN A 101 -7.47 7.40 4.32
C ASN A 101 -6.79 6.26 3.54
N TYR A 102 -7.04 6.18 2.23
CA TYR A 102 -6.41 5.22 1.33
C TYR A 102 -4.88 5.29 1.37
N ASN A 103 -4.29 6.49 1.31
CA ASN A 103 -2.84 6.67 1.41
C ASN A 103 -2.26 6.26 2.78
N ARG A 104 -3.05 6.34 3.86
CA ARG A 104 -2.63 5.91 5.21
C ARG A 104 -2.65 4.39 5.36
N ILE A 105 -3.66 3.72 4.81
CA ILE A 105 -3.86 2.28 4.98
C ILE A 105 -3.00 1.45 4.04
N ARG A 106 -2.73 1.94 2.84
CA ARG A 106 -1.92 1.25 1.84
C ARG A 106 -0.55 0.87 2.41
N PRO A 107 0.00 -0.32 2.10
CA PRO A 107 1.38 -0.62 2.42
C PRO A 107 2.27 0.42 1.74
N LYS A 108 3.06 1.14 2.52
CA LYS A 108 4.13 1.96 1.95
C LYS A 108 5.10 0.96 1.37
N SER A 109 5.15 0.83 0.05
CA SER A 109 6.25 0.14 -0.61
C SER A 109 7.51 0.80 -0.06
N GLY A 110 8.24 0.08 0.79
CA GLY A 110 9.45 0.62 1.36
C GLY A 110 10.28 1.11 0.19
N LYS A 111 10.74 2.36 0.23
CA LYS A 111 11.94 2.69 -0.53
C LYS A 111 12.92 1.63 -0.09
N VAL A 112 13.26 0.69 -0.98
CA VAL A 112 14.37 -0.21 -0.75
C VAL A 112 15.48 0.75 -0.37
N LYS A 113 15.87 0.76 0.90
CA LYS A 113 17.06 1.48 1.30
C LYS A 113 18.12 0.72 0.54
N THR A 114 18.46 1.20 -0.65
CA THR A 114 19.75 0.94 -1.26
C THR A 114 20.71 1.35 -0.15
N LYS A 115 21.12 0.38 0.67
CA LYS A 115 22.34 0.51 1.44
C LYS A 115 23.34 0.76 0.33
N SER A 116 23.70 2.01 0.13
CA SER A 116 24.89 2.38 -0.61
C SER A 116 26.03 1.71 0.17
N THR A 117 26.31 0.45 -0.16
CA THR A 117 27.51 -0.23 0.24
C THR A 117 28.62 0.50 -0.49
N SER A 118 29.06 1.58 0.13
CA SER A 118 30.37 2.20 -0.07
C SER A 118 31.41 1.20 0.45
N SER A 119 31.46 0.01 -0.13
CA SER A 119 32.61 -0.88 -0.04
C SER A 119 33.35 -0.69 -1.35
N LYS A 120 34.43 0.08 -1.27
CA LYS A 120 35.43 0.27 -2.30
C LYS A 120 36.11 -1.07 -2.55
N THR A 121 35.44 -1.94 -3.29
CA THR A 121 36.03 -3.13 -3.88
C THR A 121 36.78 -2.65 -5.11
N GLN A 122 38.11 -2.69 -5.06
CA GLN A 122 38.96 -2.43 -6.22
C GLN A 122 38.51 -3.36 -7.35
N SER A 123 38.10 -2.77 -8.47
CA SER A 123 37.55 -3.51 -9.60
C SER A 123 38.68 -4.31 -10.25
N PRO A 124 38.51 -5.59 -10.59
CA PRO A 124 39.48 -6.32 -11.42
C PRO A 124 39.60 -5.74 -12.85
N PHE A 125 38.80 -4.72 -13.19
CA PHE A 125 38.87 -3.92 -14.40
C PHE A 125 39.31 -2.46 -14.14
N ASP A 126 40.03 -2.18 -13.04
CA ASP A 126 40.78 -0.92 -12.92
C ASP A 126 41.93 -0.91 -13.96
N ILE A 127 41.55 -0.65 -15.21
CA ILE A 127 42.47 -0.42 -16.32
C ILE A 127 43.14 0.93 -16.05
N PRO A 128 44.48 1.02 -16.04
CA PRO A 128 45.18 2.27 -15.85
C PRO A 128 44.68 3.29 -16.88
N SER A 129 44.39 4.51 -16.38
CA SER A 129 43.83 5.63 -17.14
C SER A 129 44.52 5.80 -18.50
N PHE A 130 43.88 5.29 -19.56
CA PHE A 130 44.30 5.54 -20.92
C PHE A 130 43.89 6.96 -21.28
N SER A 131 44.85 7.81 -21.61
CA SER A 131 44.60 9.17 -22.09
C SER A 131 44.31 9.09 -23.58
N PRO A 132 43.04 9.13 -24.04
CA PRO A 132 42.77 9.06 -25.46
C PRO A 132 43.37 10.28 -26.17
N PRO A 133 43.90 10.11 -27.40
CA PRO A 133 44.34 11.23 -28.21
C PRO A 133 43.17 12.18 -28.45
N LYS A 134 43.43 13.49 -28.29
CA LYS A 134 42.45 14.54 -28.56
C LYS A 134 42.12 14.52 -30.05
N PHE A 135 40.88 14.19 -30.36
CA PHE A 135 40.32 14.34 -31.70
C PHE A 135 39.53 15.64 -31.71
N ASP A 136 40.02 16.64 -32.44
CA ASP A 136 39.32 17.91 -32.65
C ASP A 136 38.13 17.68 -33.57
N LEU A 137 36.96 17.44 -32.97
CA LEU A 137 35.70 17.35 -33.70
C LEU A 137 35.16 18.76 -33.98
N PRO A 138 34.80 19.08 -35.24
CA PRO A 138 34.15 20.33 -35.55
C PRO A 138 32.81 20.43 -34.82
N SER A 139 32.52 21.61 -34.27
CA SER A 139 31.30 21.91 -33.51
C SER A 139 30.07 21.64 -34.39
N PHE A 140 29.35 20.57 -34.08
CA PHE A 140 28.09 20.23 -34.74
C PHE A 140 26.96 21.02 -34.07
N ASP A 141 26.67 22.19 -34.62
CA ASP A 141 25.55 23.05 -34.23
C ASP A 141 24.24 22.28 -34.43
N SER A 142 23.59 21.89 -33.33
CA SER A 142 22.36 21.09 -33.35
C SER A 142 21.14 22.00 -33.57
N PRO A 143 20.42 21.91 -34.71
CA PRO A 143 19.37 22.86 -35.09
C PRO A 143 18.01 22.62 -34.40
N PHE A 144 17.96 21.85 -33.31
CA PHE A 144 16.69 21.39 -32.70
C PHE A 144 16.32 22.07 -31.38
N ASP A 145 16.91 23.22 -31.04
CA ASP A 145 16.62 23.96 -29.79
C ASP A 145 15.47 24.98 -29.94
N SER A 146 14.37 24.55 -30.57
CA SER A 146 13.12 25.33 -30.63
C SER A 146 12.00 24.58 -29.91
N ALA A 147 12.21 24.27 -28.63
CA ALA A 147 11.15 23.70 -27.79
C ALA A 147 10.21 24.82 -27.28
N PRO A 148 8.91 24.81 -27.63
CA PRO A 148 7.98 25.85 -27.21
C PRO A 148 7.76 25.85 -25.69
N LYS A 149 8.00 27.00 -25.05
CA LYS A 149 7.76 27.22 -23.61
C LYS A 149 6.28 27.02 -23.27
N LYS A 150 5.98 25.98 -22.49
CA LYS A 150 4.64 25.73 -21.95
C LYS A 150 4.24 26.86 -20.99
N LYS A 151 3.22 27.65 -21.35
CA LYS A 151 2.55 28.63 -20.49
C LYS A 151 2.02 27.95 -19.22
N GLY A 152 2.42 28.49 -18.07
CA GLY A 152 1.99 28.02 -16.75
C GLY A 152 0.48 28.14 -16.56
N ARG A 153 -0.14 27.06 -16.07
CA ARG A 153 -1.57 27.01 -15.74
C ARG A 153 -1.80 27.73 -14.40
N LYS A 154 -2.46 28.90 -14.46
CA LYS A 154 -2.90 29.69 -13.30
C LYS A 154 -3.88 28.88 -12.47
N LYS A 155 -3.55 28.63 -11.20
CA LYS A 155 -4.37 27.91 -10.23
C LYS A 155 -5.46 28.84 -9.71
N LYS A 156 -6.70 28.62 -10.13
CA LYS A 156 -7.89 29.28 -9.56
C LYS A 156 -8.14 28.67 -8.18
N LYS A 157 -8.10 29.50 -7.13
CA LYS A 157 -8.69 29.19 -5.83
C LYS A 157 -10.16 29.53 -5.99
N ASP A 158 -11.02 28.51 -5.95
CA ASP A 158 -12.43 28.74 -5.70
C ASP A 158 -12.63 28.56 -4.19
N ASP A 159 -12.97 29.68 -3.57
CA ASP A 159 -13.50 29.87 -2.22
C ASP A 159 -14.82 29.09 -2.06
N GLU A 160 -14.96 28.36 -0.95
CA GLU A 160 -16.13 28.11 -0.07
C GLU A 160 -17.59 28.09 -0.63
N PRO A 161 -18.66 27.90 0.17
CA PRO A 161 -18.87 27.13 1.40
C PRO A 161 -20.12 26.22 1.27
N TRP A 162 -20.13 25.02 1.85
CA TRP A 162 -21.40 24.34 2.13
C TRP A 162 -21.57 24.20 3.64
N ARG A 163 -22.14 25.26 4.22
CA ARG A 163 -23.06 25.15 5.35
C ARG A 163 -24.44 24.75 4.80
N LEU A 164 -25.22 24.09 5.66
CA LEU A 164 -26.67 23.81 5.56
C LEU A 164 -27.06 22.57 4.73
N LEU A 165 -27.15 21.42 5.39
CA LEU A 165 -28.40 20.85 5.92
C LEU A 165 -28.11 19.58 6.73
#